data_AF-A0A7S1VB10-F1
#
_entry.id   AF-A0A7S1VB10-F1
#
_cell.length_a   1.000
_cell.length_b   1.000
_cell.length_c   1.000
_cell.angle_alpha   90.00
_cell.angle_beta   90.00
_cell.angle_gamma   90.00
#
_symmetry.space_group_name_H-M   'P 1'
#
loop_
_entity.id
_entity.type
_entity.pdbx_description
1 polymer ?
#
loop_
_entity_poly.entity_id
_entity_poly.type
_entity_poly.pdbx_seq_one_letter_code
_entity_poly.pdbx_strand_id
1 'polypeptide(L)'
;PLFPFFLLLPHPVSHLPSFALKSIKMNAAAATERMRRELKSLVVQIKSKNVAHQLNGLTQLKIFSSADAENKELIREEGTIEPTVQLLGSENVKVQLAAVRLLRSLSVNEENQQRIADEDGIPPLISLLESPFAKLQLNAAATLWNLSVNDNNKRAIAKEGAIRPLIFLLDSNNVKVQNEACGALRNLSFNERNQRLVGKDGGIILLMDLLKSEDENLRRNSAITLNNLTSISDDNRRRLRKEGGVELLINVLLANDINVLGFDVYTELKQSRQGQAGAEAPGTVGAAADGAAGAKPGAVASKGPFAGSAVRLGAVSVSGIGRNQAGMTGSTLEGPPLSLTSDVFDHLTWGEVKIERKIGQGAYGDVFKARYFGYPVAVKVIKDPLSADEVKREKILEELKIMVLLKHPNVVMLMGACLTPDNQVAIITEMCERGNLKDTIKDIKSLPIRLKLAKDIACGLNWLHSNHIIHRDLKLANLLVS
;
A
#
# COMPACT_ATOMS: atom_id res chain seq x y z
N PRO A 1 34.86 21.23 -17.35
CA PRO A 1 34.43 20.48 -18.56
C PRO A 1 34.07 19.05 -18.19
N LEU A 2 32.84 18.66 -18.55
CA LEU A 2 32.20 17.36 -18.34
C LEU A 2 33.15 16.16 -18.49
N PHE A 3 33.14 15.23 -17.54
CA PHE A 3 33.37 13.81 -17.85
C PHE A 3 32.50 12.89 -16.95
N PRO A 4 31.41 12.34 -17.50
CA PRO A 4 30.78 11.09 -17.07
C PRO A 4 31.54 9.90 -17.69
N PHE A 5 31.17 8.66 -17.34
CA PHE A 5 31.77 7.36 -17.73
C PHE A 5 32.86 6.83 -16.80
N PHE A 6 32.45 6.13 -15.75
CA PHE A 6 33.00 4.81 -15.41
C PHE A 6 31.98 4.10 -14.51
N LEU A 7 31.11 3.28 -15.11
CA LEU A 7 30.44 2.11 -14.52
C LEU A 7 29.48 1.50 -15.56
N LEU A 8 30.05 1.01 -16.66
CA LEU A 8 29.43 0.05 -17.55
C LEU A 8 30.49 -1.00 -17.88
N LEU A 9 30.58 -2.03 -17.04
CA LEU A 9 31.19 -3.30 -17.44
C LEU A 9 30.10 -4.38 -17.36
N PRO A 10 29.65 -4.91 -18.50
CA PRO A 10 28.64 -5.95 -18.55
C PRO A 10 29.30 -7.34 -18.57
N HIS A 11 30.05 -7.73 -17.52
CA HIS A 11 30.50 -9.11 -17.34
C HIS A 11 30.75 -9.42 -15.85
N PRO A 12 30.53 -10.67 -15.39
CA PRO A 12 30.71 -11.03 -13.99
C PRO A 12 32.16 -10.79 -13.56
N VAL A 13 32.32 -10.13 -12.41
CA VAL A 13 33.59 -9.69 -11.78
C VAL A 13 34.50 -10.89 -11.38
N SER A 14 34.12 -12.12 -11.71
CA SER A 14 34.81 -13.37 -11.33
C SER A 14 36.14 -13.64 -12.04
N HIS A 15 36.54 -12.84 -13.04
CA HIS A 15 37.78 -13.06 -13.82
C HIS A 15 38.80 -11.92 -13.79
N LEU A 16 38.62 -10.90 -12.94
CA LEU A 16 39.65 -9.85 -12.80
C LEU A 16 40.84 -10.36 -11.98
N PRO A 17 42.10 -10.20 -12.43
CA PRO A 17 43.27 -10.56 -11.64
C PRO A 17 43.28 -9.76 -10.32
N SER A 18 43.72 -10.40 -9.23
CA SER A 18 43.69 -9.85 -7.86
C SER A 18 44.22 -8.41 -7.74
N PHE A 19 45.22 -8.06 -8.55
CA PHE A 19 45.78 -6.70 -8.63
C PHE A 19 44.78 -5.65 -9.17
N ALA A 20 43.98 -5.99 -10.19
CA ALA A 20 42.97 -5.09 -10.75
C ALA A 20 41.81 -4.87 -9.78
N LEU A 21 41.37 -5.92 -9.08
CA LEU A 21 40.38 -5.83 -7.99
C LEU A 21 40.88 -4.94 -6.84
N LYS A 22 42.16 -5.08 -6.47
CA LYS A 22 42.79 -4.24 -5.43
C LYS A 22 42.88 -2.77 -5.87
N SER A 23 43.22 -2.51 -7.13
CA SER A 23 43.28 -1.16 -7.70
C SER A 23 41.89 -0.50 -7.77
N ILE A 24 40.86 -1.23 -8.21
CA ILE A 24 39.47 -0.75 -8.23
C ILE A 24 38.97 -0.44 -6.82
N LYS A 25 39.24 -1.32 -5.84
CA LYS A 25 38.88 -1.08 -4.43
C LYS A 25 39.63 0.11 -3.83
N MET A 26 40.92 0.29 -4.13
CA MET A 26 41.68 1.47 -3.70
C MET A 26 41.13 2.77 -4.30
N ASN A 27 40.76 2.76 -5.58
CA ASN A 27 40.19 3.94 -6.24
C ASN A 27 38.80 4.29 -5.71
N ALA A 28 37.97 3.28 -5.42
CA ALA A 28 36.69 3.47 -4.77
C ALA A 28 36.86 4.06 -3.35
N ALA A 29 37.76 3.51 -2.54
CA ALA A 29 38.05 4.03 -1.20
C ALA A 29 38.59 5.48 -1.23
N ALA A 30 39.47 5.80 -2.18
CA ALA A 30 39.97 7.16 -2.36
C ALA A 30 38.87 8.15 -2.78
N ALA A 31 37.92 7.71 -3.61
CA ALA A 31 36.76 8.50 -3.99
C ALA A 31 35.82 8.75 -2.81
N THR A 32 35.55 7.73 -1.99
CA THR A 32 34.78 7.85 -0.75
C THR A 32 35.43 8.81 0.23
N GLU A 33 36.75 8.74 0.43
CA GLU A 33 37.47 9.65 1.34
C GLU A 33 37.49 11.10 0.83
N ARG A 34 37.53 11.30 -0.49
CA ARG A 34 37.35 12.62 -1.09
C ARG A 34 35.94 13.16 -0.82
N MET A 35 34.93 12.32 -0.98
CA MET A 35 33.55 12.69 -0.69
C MET A 35 33.35 13.03 0.79
N ARG A 36 33.89 12.23 1.73
CA ARG A 36 33.84 12.55 3.18
C ARG A 36 34.45 13.92 3.49
N ARG A 37 35.60 14.25 2.90
CA ARG A 37 36.22 15.59 3.08
C ARG A 37 35.33 16.72 2.56
N GLU A 38 34.66 16.51 1.43
CA GLU A 38 33.70 17.47 0.90
C GLU A 38 32.48 17.62 1.81
N LEU A 39 31.89 16.51 2.27
CA LEU A 39 30.78 16.51 3.23
C LEU A 39 31.15 17.27 4.51
N LYS A 40 32.34 17.03 5.09
CA LYS A 40 32.83 17.78 6.27
C LYS A 40 32.87 19.29 6.00
N SER A 41 33.35 19.71 4.83
CA SER A 41 33.35 21.12 4.42
C SER A 41 31.94 21.69 4.33
N LEU A 42 30.98 20.94 3.76
CA LEU A 42 29.59 21.35 3.68
C LEU A 42 28.92 21.43 5.07
N VAL A 43 29.25 20.51 5.98
CA VAL A 43 28.78 20.55 7.37
C VAL A 43 29.27 21.82 8.09
N VAL A 44 30.52 22.24 7.85
CA VAL A 44 31.04 23.51 8.37
C VAL A 44 30.27 24.71 7.78
N GLN A 45 29.91 24.66 6.49
CA GLN A 45 29.14 25.73 5.85
C GLN A 45 27.74 25.88 6.43
N ILE A 46 27.02 24.78 6.67
CA ILE A 46 25.67 24.82 7.26
C ILE A 46 25.68 25.25 8.74
N LYS A 47 26.75 24.93 9.49
CA LYS A 47 26.94 25.42 10.87
C LYS A 47 27.31 26.90 10.95
N SER A 48 27.70 27.53 9.84
CA SER A 48 28.07 28.95 9.84
C SER A 48 26.84 29.84 10.01
N LYS A 49 27.04 31.10 10.46
CA LYS A 49 25.98 32.12 10.52
C LYS A 49 25.70 32.79 9.16
N ASN A 50 26.50 32.48 8.14
CA ASN A 50 26.38 33.12 6.83
C ASN A 50 25.31 32.41 6.00
N VAL A 51 24.23 33.13 5.67
CA VAL A 51 23.10 32.61 4.88
C VAL A 51 23.54 32.03 3.53
N ALA A 52 24.51 32.64 2.84
CA ALA A 52 24.99 32.14 1.55
C ALA A 52 25.74 30.81 1.71
N HIS A 53 26.56 30.66 2.75
CA HIS A 53 27.21 29.40 3.08
C HIS A 53 26.19 28.31 3.46
N GLN A 54 25.21 28.65 4.31
CA GLN A 54 24.15 27.72 4.68
C GLN A 54 23.37 27.24 3.46
N LEU A 55 22.96 28.15 2.58
CA LEU A 55 22.24 27.81 1.35
C LEU A 55 23.10 26.95 0.42
N ASN A 56 24.38 27.28 0.24
CA ASN A 56 25.26 26.48 -0.60
C ASN A 56 25.44 25.07 -0.02
N GLY A 57 25.77 24.98 1.27
CA GLY A 57 25.94 23.73 2.00
C GLY A 57 24.71 22.81 1.88
N LEU A 58 23.53 23.31 2.24
CA LEU A 58 22.27 22.57 2.16
C LEU A 58 21.93 22.15 0.72
N THR A 59 22.19 23.01 -0.27
CA THR A 59 21.90 22.70 -1.68
C THR A 59 22.80 21.59 -2.20
N GLN A 60 24.10 21.66 -1.91
CA GLN A 60 25.06 20.63 -2.33
C GLN A 60 24.76 19.29 -1.62
N LEU A 61 24.52 19.31 -0.31
CA LEU A 61 24.11 18.13 0.44
C LEU A 61 22.84 17.50 -0.13
N LYS A 62 21.87 18.32 -0.55
CA LYS A 62 20.65 17.82 -1.21
C LYS A 62 20.97 17.11 -2.52
N ILE A 63 21.86 17.67 -3.34
CA ILE A 63 22.31 17.04 -4.60
C ILE A 63 22.99 15.70 -4.29
N PHE A 64 23.92 15.66 -3.34
CA PHE A 64 24.59 14.42 -2.93
C PHE A 64 23.59 13.35 -2.45
N SER A 65 22.60 13.74 -1.65
CA SER A 65 21.57 12.83 -1.15
C SER A 65 20.66 12.25 -2.25
N SER A 66 20.63 12.87 -3.43
CA SER A 66 19.79 12.43 -4.56
C SER A 66 20.50 11.50 -5.53
N ALA A 67 21.83 11.38 -5.44
CA ALA A 67 22.63 10.62 -6.39
C ALA A 67 22.67 9.12 -6.08
N ASP A 68 22.72 8.73 -4.79
CA ASP A 68 22.82 7.32 -4.36
C ASP A 68 22.26 7.14 -2.94
N ALA A 69 21.74 5.95 -2.64
CA ALA A 69 21.38 5.53 -1.29
C ALA A 69 22.60 5.49 -0.36
N GLU A 70 23.77 5.03 -0.84
CA GLU A 70 25.01 4.99 -0.04
C GLU A 70 25.46 6.40 0.38
N ASN A 71 25.20 7.42 -0.45
CA ASN A 71 25.52 8.80 -0.11
C ASN A 71 24.68 9.33 1.07
N LYS A 72 23.46 8.82 1.26
CA LYS A 72 22.62 9.23 2.40
C LYS A 72 23.20 8.73 3.72
N GLU A 73 23.80 7.54 3.72
CA GLU A 73 24.53 7.02 4.88
C GLU A 73 25.78 7.84 5.17
N LEU A 74 26.59 8.15 4.16
CA LEU A 74 27.78 8.99 4.34
C LEU A 74 27.40 10.40 4.87
N ILE A 75 26.32 11.00 4.36
CA ILE A 75 25.82 12.30 4.84
C ILE A 75 25.40 12.21 6.32
N ARG A 76 24.76 11.12 6.73
CA ARG A 76 24.39 10.86 8.14
C ARG A 76 25.63 10.71 9.02
N GLU A 77 26.57 9.86 8.61
CA GLU A 77 27.80 9.58 9.36
C GLU A 77 28.65 10.83 9.61
N GLU A 78 28.67 11.78 8.67
CA GLU A 78 29.39 13.04 8.82
C GLU A 78 28.66 14.08 9.71
N GLY A 79 27.56 13.70 10.37
CA GLY A 79 26.89 14.54 11.38
C GLY A 79 26.07 15.68 10.80
N THR A 80 25.46 15.47 9.62
CA THR A 80 24.71 16.52 8.90
C THR A 80 23.31 16.79 9.48
N ILE A 81 22.71 15.81 10.17
CA ILE A 81 21.30 15.88 10.59
C ILE A 81 21.06 16.96 11.66
N GLU A 82 21.81 16.94 12.76
CA GLU A 82 21.65 17.90 13.87
C GLU A 82 21.72 19.37 13.38
N PRO A 83 22.75 19.81 12.63
CA PRO A 83 22.79 21.19 12.11
C PRO A 83 21.64 21.49 11.16
N THR A 84 21.20 20.51 10.38
CA THR A 84 20.06 20.70 9.46
C THR A 84 18.76 20.88 10.22
N VAL A 85 18.57 20.15 11.32
CA VAL A 85 17.42 20.33 12.23
C VAL A 85 17.43 21.72 12.84
N GLN A 86 18.58 22.19 13.34
CA GLN A 86 18.71 23.56 13.89
C GLN A 86 18.30 24.63 12.87
N LEU A 87 18.63 24.43 11.59
CA LEU A 87 18.30 25.37 10.51
C LEU A 87 16.81 25.40 10.13
N LEU A 88 15.98 24.47 10.61
CA LEU A 88 14.52 24.57 10.49
C LEU A 88 13.98 25.80 11.24
N GLY A 89 14.65 26.23 12.31
CA GLY A 89 14.33 27.42 13.09
C GLY A 89 14.95 28.73 12.55
N SER A 90 15.59 28.71 11.37
CA SER A 90 16.22 29.91 10.80
C SER A 90 15.20 31.01 10.52
N GLU A 91 15.55 32.27 10.81
CA GLU A 91 14.76 33.45 10.40
C GLU A 91 14.71 33.61 8.86
N ASN A 92 15.64 32.96 8.15
CA ASN A 92 15.67 33.01 6.70
C ASN A 92 14.84 31.87 6.09
N VAL A 93 13.69 32.22 5.53
CA VAL A 93 12.75 31.29 4.87
C VAL A 93 13.43 30.43 3.78
N LYS A 94 14.43 30.95 3.06
CA LYS A 94 15.15 30.15 2.05
C LYS A 94 16.02 29.08 2.70
N VAL A 95 16.64 29.39 3.83
CA VAL A 95 17.43 28.44 4.63
C VAL A 95 16.51 27.38 5.23
N GLN A 96 15.39 27.78 5.86
CA GLN A 96 14.39 26.83 6.36
C GLN A 96 13.92 25.87 5.26
N LEU A 97 13.61 26.42 4.08
CA LEU A 97 13.15 25.62 2.94
C LEU A 97 14.21 24.66 2.42
N ALA A 98 15.47 25.09 2.35
CA ALA A 98 16.57 24.22 1.95
C ALA A 98 16.81 23.10 2.98
N ALA A 99 16.73 23.44 4.27
CA ALA A 99 16.90 22.49 5.38
C ALA A 99 15.83 21.41 5.38
N VAL A 100 14.54 21.79 5.34
CA VAL A 100 13.44 20.80 5.33
C VAL A 100 13.45 19.93 4.06
N ARG A 101 13.89 20.46 2.91
CA ARG A 101 14.06 19.67 1.68
C ARG A 101 15.18 18.63 1.78
N LEU A 102 16.25 18.96 2.48
CA LEU A 102 17.33 18.02 2.78
C LEU A 102 16.82 16.93 3.72
N LEU A 103 16.16 17.30 4.83
CA LEU A 103 15.59 16.32 5.77
C LEU A 103 14.58 15.38 5.11
N ARG A 104 13.68 15.90 4.26
CA ARG A 104 12.77 15.07 3.44
C ARG A 104 13.53 14.04 2.60
N SER A 105 14.70 14.41 2.07
CA SER A 105 15.55 13.51 1.25
C SER A 105 16.09 12.36 2.08
N LEU A 106 16.54 12.67 3.29
CA LEU A 106 17.23 11.75 4.18
C LEU A 106 16.24 10.83 4.89
N SER A 107 15.04 11.32 5.22
CA SER A 107 14.00 10.58 5.96
C SER A 107 13.38 9.40 5.21
N VAL A 108 13.77 9.10 3.97
CA VAL A 108 13.32 7.87 3.29
C VAL A 108 14.01 6.60 3.81
N ASN A 109 15.12 6.74 4.55
CA ASN A 109 15.86 5.65 5.16
C ASN A 109 15.52 5.56 6.66
N GLU A 110 15.35 4.34 7.18
CA GLU A 110 14.92 4.08 8.56
C GLU A 110 15.90 4.61 9.62
N GLU A 111 17.21 4.44 9.44
CA GLU A 111 18.22 4.95 10.37
C GLU A 111 18.20 6.49 10.42
N ASN A 112 18.03 7.12 9.27
CA ASN A 112 17.84 8.57 9.19
C ASN A 112 16.53 9.02 9.83
N GLN A 113 15.44 8.25 9.70
CA GLN A 113 14.17 8.57 10.35
C GLN A 113 14.33 8.63 11.87
N GLN A 114 14.95 7.60 12.46
CA GLN A 114 15.19 7.57 13.90
C GLN A 114 16.12 8.71 14.31
N ARG A 115 17.22 8.93 13.56
CA ARG A 115 18.18 9.99 13.90
C ARG A 115 17.58 11.39 13.84
N ILE A 116 16.69 11.69 12.89
CA ILE A 116 16.01 12.99 12.84
C ILE A 116 15.12 13.20 14.08
N ALA A 117 14.48 12.15 14.58
CA ALA A 117 13.68 12.22 15.80
C ALA A 117 14.56 12.39 17.05
N ASP A 118 15.67 11.66 17.14
CA ASP A 118 16.62 11.73 18.26
C ASP A 118 17.28 13.12 18.39
N GLU A 119 17.41 13.85 17.28
CA GLU A 119 17.97 15.22 17.22
C GLU A 119 16.91 16.31 17.40
N ASP A 120 15.76 15.99 18.02
CA ASP A 120 14.64 16.90 18.26
C ASP A 120 14.06 17.56 16.99
N GLY A 121 14.07 16.83 15.86
CA GLY A 121 13.57 17.32 14.58
C GLY A 121 12.05 17.44 14.49
N ILE A 122 11.28 16.77 15.35
CA ILE A 122 9.81 16.72 15.25
C ILE A 122 9.15 18.07 15.56
N PRO A 123 9.42 18.74 16.71
CA PRO A 123 8.80 20.04 17.03
C PRO A 123 8.97 21.13 15.96
N PRO A 124 10.17 21.40 15.39
CA PRO A 124 10.31 22.41 14.36
C PRO A 124 9.60 22.00 13.05
N LEU A 125 9.53 20.72 12.72
CA LEU A 125 8.73 20.25 11.58
C LEU A 125 7.23 20.54 11.78
N ILE A 126 6.71 20.34 13.00
CA ILE A 126 5.31 20.68 13.33
C ILE A 126 5.08 22.18 13.18
N SER A 127 5.99 23.02 13.70
CA SER A 127 5.91 24.48 13.55
C SER A 127 5.88 24.92 12.07
N LEU A 128 6.63 24.25 11.19
CA LEU A 128 6.62 24.54 9.75
C LEU A 128 5.30 24.18 9.04
N LEU A 129 4.44 23.32 9.61
CA LEU A 129 3.10 23.06 9.08
C LEU A 129 2.20 24.31 9.15
N GLU A 130 2.45 25.19 10.12
CA GLU A 130 1.70 26.43 10.33
C GLU A 130 2.29 27.62 9.54
N SER A 131 3.36 27.38 8.76
CA SER A 131 3.99 28.41 7.94
C SER A 131 3.03 28.98 6.90
N PRO A 132 3.06 30.30 6.61
CA PRO A 132 2.28 30.89 5.53
C PRO A 132 2.76 30.45 4.13
N PHE A 133 3.90 29.75 4.04
CA PHE A 133 4.48 29.32 2.77
C PHE A 133 4.15 27.86 2.46
N ALA A 134 3.31 27.62 1.46
CA ALA A 134 2.88 26.27 1.05
C ALA A 134 4.06 25.32 0.76
N LYS A 135 5.21 25.83 0.30
CA LYS A 135 6.42 25.03 0.09
C LYS A 135 7.01 24.50 1.40
N LEU A 136 6.96 25.27 2.49
CA LEU A 136 7.40 24.81 3.80
C LEU A 136 6.43 23.77 4.36
N GLN A 137 5.13 24.06 4.33
CA GLN A 137 4.07 23.14 4.73
C GLN A 137 4.20 21.78 4.02
N LEU A 138 4.35 21.81 2.68
CA LEU A 138 4.50 20.62 1.85
C LEU A 138 5.69 19.74 2.29
N ASN A 139 6.87 20.35 2.47
CA ASN A 139 8.07 19.59 2.81
C ASN A 139 8.07 19.12 4.26
N ALA A 140 7.48 19.90 5.18
CA ALA A 140 7.32 19.51 6.57
C ALA A 140 6.35 18.32 6.70
N ALA A 141 5.17 18.38 6.06
CA ALA A 141 4.20 17.29 6.05
C ALA A 141 4.79 16.03 5.42
N ALA A 142 5.48 16.15 4.28
CA ALA A 142 6.15 15.02 3.64
C ALA A 142 7.25 14.40 4.52
N THR A 143 8.00 15.23 5.25
CA THR A 143 9.03 14.73 6.18
C THR A 143 8.39 13.99 7.34
N LEU A 144 7.34 14.54 7.96
CA LEU A 144 6.60 13.86 9.03
C LEU A 144 5.94 12.57 8.55
N TRP A 145 5.42 12.53 7.32
CA TRP A 145 4.90 11.31 6.72
C TRP A 145 5.99 10.23 6.63
N ASN A 146 7.17 10.56 6.07
CA ASN A 146 8.31 9.65 6.02
C ASN A 146 8.73 9.17 7.42
N LEU A 147 8.86 10.07 8.39
CA LEU A 147 9.23 9.71 9.77
C LEU A 147 8.20 8.78 10.41
N SER A 148 6.91 8.96 10.12
CA SER A 148 5.80 8.18 10.70
C SER A 148 5.67 6.75 10.15
N VAL A 149 6.54 6.34 9.20
CA VAL A 149 6.67 4.92 8.82
C VAL A 149 7.25 4.10 9.98
N ASN A 150 8.13 4.70 10.78
CA ASN A 150 8.70 4.07 11.98
C ASN A 150 7.75 4.16 13.19
N ASP A 151 7.66 3.06 13.93
CA ASP A 151 6.72 2.87 15.05
C ASP A 151 7.00 3.72 16.28
N ASN A 152 8.26 4.06 16.56
CA ASN A 152 8.62 4.95 17.65
C ASN A 152 8.32 6.39 17.26
N ASN A 153 8.66 6.75 16.03
CA ASN A 153 8.45 8.09 15.50
C ASN A 153 6.96 8.43 15.37
N LYS A 154 6.09 7.53 14.91
CA LYS A 154 4.64 7.80 14.85
C LYS A 154 4.05 8.12 16.23
N ARG A 155 4.56 7.50 17.30
CA ARG A 155 4.15 7.80 18.69
C ARG A 155 4.67 9.17 19.13
N ALA A 156 5.93 9.48 18.85
CA ALA A 156 6.53 10.78 19.16
C ALA A 156 5.80 11.93 18.44
N ILE A 157 5.59 11.81 17.12
CA ILE A 157 4.87 12.81 16.31
C ILE A 157 3.46 13.09 16.84
N ALA A 158 2.72 12.04 17.22
CA ALA A 158 1.39 12.21 17.81
C ALA A 158 1.46 12.88 19.20
N LYS A 159 2.44 12.53 20.03
CA LYS A 159 2.65 13.10 21.36
C LYS A 159 3.01 14.58 21.31
N GLU A 160 3.83 14.98 20.35
CA GLU A 160 4.21 16.39 20.10
C GLU A 160 3.09 17.23 19.47
N GLY A 161 1.91 16.64 19.22
CA GLY A 161 0.71 17.40 18.84
C GLY A 161 0.54 17.64 17.33
N ALA A 162 1.24 16.91 16.46
CA ALA A 162 1.18 17.11 15.01
C ALA A 162 -0.21 16.92 14.38
N ILE A 163 -1.10 16.16 15.02
CA ILE A 163 -2.40 15.76 14.44
C ILE A 163 -3.25 16.97 14.06
N ARG A 164 -3.32 18.00 14.92
CA ARG A 164 -4.15 19.20 14.66
C ARG A 164 -3.64 20.05 13.49
N PRO A 165 -2.35 20.44 13.44
CA PRO A 165 -1.79 21.12 12.28
C PRO A 165 -1.97 20.32 10.98
N LEU A 166 -1.84 18.99 11.03
CA LEU A 166 -2.07 18.14 9.85
C LEU A 166 -3.55 18.14 9.40
N ILE A 167 -4.51 18.16 10.32
CA ILE A 167 -5.93 18.29 9.98
C ILE A 167 -6.18 19.65 9.32
N PHE A 168 -5.61 20.73 9.85
CA PHE A 168 -5.72 22.07 9.25
C PHE A 168 -5.20 22.10 7.80
N LEU A 169 -4.11 21.38 7.50
CA LEU A 169 -3.57 21.30 6.15
C LEU A 169 -4.42 20.52 5.15
N LEU A 170 -5.42 19.73 5.60
CA LEU A 170 -6.38 19.10 4.70
C LEU A 170 -7.24 20.13 3.96
N ASP A 171 -7.43 21.32 4.54
CA ASP A 171 -8.18 22.44 3.92
C ASP A 171 -7.27 23.39 3.11
N SER A 172 -6.03 22.98 2.81
CA SER A 172 -5.12 23.79 2.02
C SER A 172 -5.57 23.93 0.57
N ASN A 173 -5.46 25.12 -0.02
CA ASN A 173 -5.65 25.35 -1.45
C ASN A 173 -4.60 24.67 -2.35
N ASN A 174 -3.66 23.91 -1.77
CA ASN A 174 -2.62 23.19 -2.49
C ASN A 174 -2.83 21.67 -2.35
N VAL A 175 -3.29 21.05 -3.43
CA VAL A 175 -3.52 19.60 -3.54
C VAL A 175 -2.33 18.77 -3.07
N LYS A 176 -1.09 19.22 -3.35
CA LYS A 176 0.10 18.50 -2.90
C LYS A 176 0.26 18.56 -1.38
N VAL A 177 -0.01 19.72 -0.76
CA VAL A 177 0.01 19.88 0.71
C VAL A 177 -1.05 18.98 1.35
N GLN A 178 -2.27 19.00 0.81
CA GLN A 178 -3.36 18.13 1.28
C GLN A 178 -2.94 16.65 1.22
N ASN A 179 -2.29 16.22 0.14
CA ASN A 179 -1.88 14.84 -0.06
C ASN A 179 -0.81 14.39 0.95
N GLU A 180 0.22 15.21 1.20
CA GLU A 180 1.27 14.88 2.17
C GLU A 180 0.70 14.88 3.61
N ALA A 181 -0.19 15.83 3.94
CA ALA A 181 -0.86 15.87 5.25
C ALA A 181 -1.76 14.65 5.47
N CYS A 182 -2.50 14.24 4.44
CA CYS A 182 -3.32 13.03 4.45
C CYS A 182 -2.47 11.77 4.67
N GLY A 183 -1.32 11.65 3.98
CA GLY A 183 -0.38 10.55 4.16
C GLY A 183 0.17 10.45 5.58
N ALA A 184 0.53 11.58 6.18
CA ALA A 184 0.96 11.62 7.58
C ALA A 184 -0.17 11.21 8.54
N LEU A 185 -1.38 11.75 8.39
CA LEU A 185 -2.54 11.38 9.23
C LEU A 185 -2.90 9.90 9.13
N ARG A 186 -2.80 9.31 7.94
CA ARG A 186 -3.00 7.87 7.73
C ARG A 186 -2.12 7.03 8.66
N ASN A 187 -0.84 7.35 8.74
CA ASN A 187 0.12 6.63 9.57
C ASN A 187 -0.09 6.91 11.06
N LEU A 188 -0.45 8.16 11.43
CA LEU A 188 -0.74 8.54 12.81
C LEU A 188 -2.05 7.94 13.34
N SER A 189 -2.94 7.45 12.47
CA SER A 189 -4.22 6.81 12.81
C SER A 189 -4.10 5.34 13.27
N PHE A 190 -2.94 4.96 13.84
CA PHE A 190 -2.61 3.59 14.23
C PHE A 190 -3.24 3.11 15.54
N ASN A 191 -3.86 4.00 16.33
CA ASN A 191 -4.52 3.66 17.59
C ASN A 191 -5.83 4.44 17.74
N GLU A 192 -6.75 3.91 18.56
CA GLU A 192 -8.08 4.49 18.75
C GLU A 192 -8.05 5.92 19.27
N ARG A 193 -7.12 6.27 20.18
CA ARG A 193 -7.02 7.63 20.73
C ARG A 193 -6.75 8.65 19.63
N ASN A 194 -5.82 8.36 18.73
CA ASN A 194 -5.49 9.23 17.60
C ASN A 194 -6.64 9.28 16.61
N GLN A 195 -7.26 8.13 16.29
CA GLN A 195 -8.43 8.09 15.42
C GLN A 195 -9.54 9.00 15.96
N ARG A 196 -9.93 8.85 17.23
CA ARG A 196 -10.95 9.68 17.87
C ARG A 196 -10.60 11.17 17.87
N LEU A 197 -9.33 11.52 18.08
CA LEU A 197 -8.88 12.92 18.01
C LEU A 197 -9.11 13.51 16.63
N VAL A 198 -8.71 12.79 15.57
CA VAL A 198 -8.91 13.26 14.19
C VAL A 198 -10.39 13.47 13.88
N GLY A 199 -11.27 12.54 14.28
CA GLY A 199 -12.71 12.72 14.07
C GLY A 199 -13.35 13.80 14.94
N LYS A 200 -12.86 14.00 16.17
CA LYS A 200 -13.34 15.07 17.06
C LYS A 200 -13.01 16.45 16.51
N ASP A 201 -11.82 16.62 15.92
CA ASP A 201 -11.32 17.89 15.39
C ASP A 201 -11.74 18.11 13.92
N GLY A 202 -12.75 17.38 13.43
CA GLY A 202 -13.37 17.64 12.12
C GLY A 202 -12.68 16.98 10.92
N GLY A 203 -11.62 16.19 11.12
CA GLY A 203 -10.85 15.59 10.04
C GLY A 203 -11.65 14.65 9.12
N ILE A 204 -12.71 13.99 9.63
CA ILE A 204 -13.58 13.13 8.81
C ILE A 204 -14.28 13.93 7.70
N ILE A 205 -14.79 15.12 8.02
CA ILE A 205 -15.52 15.96 7.06
C ILE A 205 -14.56 16.45 5.98
N LEU A 206 -13.39 16.95 6.38
CA LEU A 206 -12.36 17.41 5.43
C LEU A 206 -11.93 16.27 4.49
N LEU A 207 -11.63 15.08 5.02
CA LEU A 207 -11.26 13.93 4.20
C LEU A 207 -12.39 13.51 3.23
N MET A 208 -13.65 13.64 3.63
CA MET A 208 -14.79 13.38 2.73
C MET A 208 -14.89 14.39 1.60
N ASP A 209 -14.54 15.66 1.84
CA ASP A 209 -14.48 16.66 0.78
C ASP A 209 -13.32 16.38 -0.19
N LEU A 210 -12.18 15.90 0.31
CA LEU A 210 -11.03 15.52 -0.53
C LEU A 210 -11.30 14.32 -1.45
N LEU A 211 -12.27 13.46 -1.11
CA LEU A 211 -12.73 12.38 -2.00
C LEU A 211 -13.38 12.88 -3.29
N LYS A 212 -13.80 14.16 -3.33
CA LYS A 212 -14.37 14.82 -4.51
C LYS A 212 -13.31 15.48 -5.40
N SER A 213 -12.03 15.46 -4.99
CA SER A 213 -10.93 16.05 -5.75
C SER A 213 -10.77 15.42 -7.13
N GLU A 214 -10.31 16.17 -8.12
CA GLU A 214 -9.92 15.63 -9.43
C GLU A 214 -8.57 14.87 -9.38
N ASP A 215 -7.76 15.09 -8.34
CA ASP A 215 -6.48 14.40 -8.15
C ASP A 215 -6.70 12.97 -7.60
N GLU A 216 -6.37 11.98 -8.42
CA GLU A 216 -6.55 10.56 -8.09
C GLU A 216 -5.77 10.13 -6.84
N ASN A 217 -4.54 10.63 -6.66
CA ASN A 217 -3.71 10.26 -5.51
C ASN A 217 -4.31 10.81 -4.21
N LEU A 218 -4.78 12.05 -4.22
CA LEU A 218 -5.40 12.70 -3.08
C LEU A 218 -6.71 12.01 -2.71
N ARG A 219 -7.57 11.73 -3.72
CA ARG A 219 -8.77 10.92 -3.52
C ARG A 219 -8.39 9.61 -2.84
N ARG A 220 -7.45 8.87 -3.43
CA ARG A 220 -7.00 7.54 -2.98
C ARG A 220 -6.51 7.56 -1.54
N ASN A 221 -5.63 8.51 -1.21
CA ASN A 221 -5.08 8.67 0.13
C ASN A 221 -6.15 9.07 1.16
N SER A 222 -7.11 9.91 0.77
CA SER A 222 -8.22 10.30 1.63
C SER A 222 -9.10 9.10 2.00
N ALA A 223 -9.37 8.24 1.02
CA ALA A 223 -10.11 7.00 1.26
C ALA A 223 -9.37 6.06 2.23
N ILE A 224 -8.07 5.81 2.02
CA ILE A 224 -7.28 4.98 2.95
C ILE A 224 -7.35 5.56 4.37
N THR A 225 -7.18 6.87 4.47
CA THR A 225 -7.12 7.55 5.76
C THR A 225 -8.45 7.43 6.49
N LEU A 226 -9.57 7.62 5.79
CA LEU A 226 -10.92 7.38 6.34
C LEU A 226 -11.08 5.94 6.81
N ASN A 227 -10.68 4.95 6.01
CA ASN A 227 -10.74 3.54 6.40
C ASN A 227 -9.94 3.26 7.68
N ASN A 228 -8.72 3.81 7.78
CA ASN A 228 -7.89 3.68 8.99
C ASN A 228 -8.53 4.39 10.19
N LEU A 229 -9.19 5.53 9.99
CA LEU A 229 -9.85 6.27 11.06
C LEU A 229 -11.11 5.58 11.58
N THR A 230 -11.73 4.73 10.78
CA THR A 230 -12.96 4.00 11.14
C THR A 230 -12.71 2.54 11.47
N SER A 231 -11.49 2.04 11.39
CA SER A 231 -11.19 0.62 11.64
C SER A 231 -11.43 0.23 13.10
N ILE A 232 -11.02 1.07 14.06
CA ILE A 232 -11.18 0.80 15.49
C ILE A 232 -12.27 1.69 16.11
N SER A 233 -12.27 2.98 15.80
CA SER A 233 -13.11 4.00 16.46
C SER A 233 -14.60 3.97 16.05
N ASP A 234 -15.46 3.52 16.98
CA ASP A 234 -16.92 3.61 16.84
C ASP A 234 -17.45 5.05 16.76
N ASP A 235 -16.78 5.99 17.43
CA ASP A 235 -17.15 7.41 17.36
C ASP A 235 -16.96 7.95 15.94
N ASN A 236 -15.86 7.58 15.28
CA ASN A 236 -15.59 8.01 13.92
C ASN A 236 -16.54 7.35 12.92
N ARG A 237 -16.83 6.06 13.11
CA ARG A 237 -17.88 5.32 12.40
C ARG A 237 -19.23 6.03 12.47
N ARG A 238 -19.65 6.50 13.66
CA ARG A 238 -20.88 7.28 13.83
C ARG A 238 -20.81 8.65 13.14
N ARG A 239 -19.67 9.35 13.23
CA ARG A 239 -19.46 10.64 12.54
C ARG A 239 -19.56 10.48 11.02
N LEU A 240 -18.83 9.52 10.45
CA LEU A 240 -18.85 9.24 9.01
C LEU A 240 -20.27 8.97 8.50
N ARG A 241 -21.06 8.18 9.23
CA ARG A 241 -22.47 7.93 8.90
C ARG A 241 -23.33 9.19 8.95
N LYS A 242 -23.18 9.98 10.02
CA LYS A 242 -23.96 11.21 10.21
C LYS A 242 -23.74 12.22 9.08
N GLU A 243 -22.51 12.31 8.58
CA GLU A 243 -22.13 13.25 7.51
C GLU A 243 -22.45 12.71 6.10
N GLY A 244 -23.08 11.54 5.97
CA GLY A 244 -23.39 10.92 4.67
C GLY A 244 -22.17 10.30 3.96
N GLY A 245 -21.06 10.10 4.68
CA GLY A 245 -19.81 9.60 4.11
C GLY A 245 -19.91 8.20 3.53
N VAL A 246 -20.84 7.39 4.03
CA VAL A 246 -21.10 6.03 3.54
C VAL A 246 -21.53 6.02 2.07
N GLU A 247 -22.47 6.91 1.67
CA GLU A 247 -22.92 7.02 0.28
C GLU A 247 -21.81 7.54 -0.64
N LEU A 248 -21.04 8.50 -0.12
CA LEU A 248 -19.93 9.09 -0.86
C LEU A 248 -18.83 8.05 -1.14
N LEU A 249 -18.50 7.21 -0.16
CA LEU A 249 -17.56 6.09 -0.33
C LEU A 249 -18.10 5.03 -1.30
N ILE A 250 -19.41 4.76 -1.34
CA ILE A 250 -20.02 3.89 -2.38
C ILE A 250 -19.79 4.47 -3.77
N ASN A 251 -20.10 5.75 -3.97
CA ASN A 251 -19.98 6.38 -5.28
C ASN A 251 -18.53 6.33 -5.78
N VAL A 252 -17.58 6.59 -4.87
CA VAL A 252 -16.15 6.50 -5.12
C VAL A 252 -15.70 5.07 -5.47
N LEU A 253 -16.24 4.05 -4.80
CA LEU A 253 -15.98 2.64 -5.10
C LEU A 253 -16.57 2.19 -6.44
N LEU A 254 -17.79 2.66 -6.76
CA LEU A 254 -18.49 2.34 -8.00
C LEU A 254 -17.90 3.06 -9.22
N ALA A 255 -17.26 4.22 -9.02
CA ALA A 255 -16.61 4.99 -10.07
C ALA A 255 -15.30 4.39 -10.62
N ASN A 256 -14.85 3.22 -10.11
CA ASN A 256 -13.54 2.61 -10.38
C ASN A 256 -12.32 3.46 -9.96
N ASP A 257 -12.52 4.62 -9.33
CA ASP A 257 -11.48 5.61 -9.04
C ASP A 257 -10.63 5.28 -7.81
N ILE A 258 -11.11 4.45 -6.88
CA ILE A 258 -10.36 4.13 -5.65
C ILE A 258 -10.58 2.69 -5.20
N ASN A 259 -9.70 1.79 -5.61
CA ASN A 259 -9.67 0.39 -5.17
C ASN A 259 -9.05 0.19 -3.76
N VAL A 260 -9.34 1.08 -2.80
CA VAL A 260 -8.48 1.22 -1.60
C VAL A 260 -9.18 1.13 -0.25
N LEU A 261 -10.52 1.13 -0.22
CA LEU A 261 -11.21 0.91 1.04
C LEU A 261 -11.17 -0.59 1.37
N GLY A 262 -10.49 -0.90 2.47
CA GLY A 262 -10.60 -2.19 3.13
C GLY A 262 -12.04 -2.47 3.60
N PHE A 263 -12.23 -3.71 4.01
CA PHE A 263 -13.47 -4.39 4.38
C PHE A 263 -14.38 -3.67 5.40
N ASP A 264 -13.87 -2.69 6.14
CA ASP A 264 -14.56 -2.02 7.26
C ASP A 264 -15.66 -1.06 6.77
N VAL A 265 -15.40 -0.28 5.72
CA VAL A 265 -16.43 0.59 5.11
C VAL A 265 -17.56 -0.26 4.51
N TYR A 266 -17.22 -1.38 3.87
CA TYR A 266 -18.18 -2.33 3.34
C TYR A 266 -19.03 -3.02 4.44
N THR A 267 -18.47 -3.16 5.64
CA THR A 267 -19.18 -3.71 6.80
C THR A 267 -20.11 -2.69 7.46
N GLU A 268 -19.73 -1.41 7.53
CA GLU A 268 -20.65 -0.33 7.94
C GLU A 268 -21.79 -0.12 6.95
N LEU A 269 -21.52 -0.28 5.65
CA LEU A 269 -22.49 -0.22 4.55
C LEU A 269 -23.66 -1.19 4.71
N LYS A 270 -23.42 -2.34 5.34
CA LYS A 270 -24.45 -3.36 5.58
C LYS A 270 -25.30 -3.05 6.82
N GLN A 271 -24.69 -2.45 7.84
CA GLN A 271 -25.39 -2.06 9.08
C GLN A 271 -26.33 -0.87 8.85
N SER A 272 -25.96 0.12 8.03
CA SER A 272 -26.85 1.26 7.73
C SER A 272 -28.08 0.83 6.94
N ARG A 273 -27.93 -0.09 5.97
CA ARG A 273 -29.04 -0.67 5.22
C ARG A 273 -29.96 -1.56 6.08
N GLN A 274 -29.42 -2.25 7.08
CA GLN A 274 -30.25 -3.00 8.03
C GLN A 274 -30.98 -2.10 9.04
N GLY A 275 -30.43 -0.92 9.36
CA GLY A 275 -31.09 0.08 10.22
C GLY A 275 -32.23 0.84 9.55
N GLN A 276 -32.20 0.99 8.22
CA GLN A 276 -33.29 1.65 7.45
C GLN A 276 -34.43 0.70 7.05
N ALA A 277 -34.19 -0.62 7.02
CA ALA A 277 -35.22 -1.63 6.70
C ALA A 277 -36.23 -1.88 7.85
N GLY A 278 -36.08 -1.22 8.99
CA GLY A 278 -36.95 -1.36 10.18
C GLY A 278 -38.07 -0.32 10.30
N ALA A 279 -38.24 0.57 9.32
CA ALA A 279 -39.20 1.67 9.40
C ALA A 279 -40.05 1.80 8.13
N GLU A 280 -40.74 0.74 7.73
CA GLU A 280 -41.95 0.84 6.90
C GLU A 280 -43.09 0.05 7.54
N ALA A 281 -44.25 0.71 7.62
CA ALA A 281 -45.43 0.32 8.38
C ALA A 281 -46.21 -0.87 7.75
N PRO A 282 -47.07 -1.58 8.51
CA PRO A 282 -47.73 -2.80 8.07
C PRO A 282 -49.06 -2.53 7.33
N GLY A 283 -49.24 -3.22 6.20
CA GLY A 283 -50.50 -3.29 5.43
C GLY A 283 -50.12 -3.54 3.97
N THR A 284 -50.57 -4.58 3.26
CA THR A 284 -51.88 -5.23 3.27
C THR A 284 -51.76 -6.70 2.87
N VAL A 285 -52.66 -7.49 3.45
CA VAL A 285 -52.92 -8.91 3.21
C VAL A 285 -53.37 -9.16 1.76
N GLY A 286 -52.86 -10.21 1.14
CA GLY A 286 -53.35 -10.79 -0.11
C GLY A 286 -53.01 -12.27 -0.16
N ALA A 287 -54.02 -13.11 0.05
CA ALA A 287 -53.93 -14.55 0.25
C ALA A 287 -54.04 -15.38 -1.04
N ALA A 288 -53.78 -16.69 -0.89
CA ALA A 288 -54.01 -17.84 -1.77
C ALA A 288 -52.88 -18.18 -2.78
N ALA A 289 -52.48 -19.44 -3.01
CA ALA A 289 -53.12 -20.73 -2.75
C ALA A 289 -52.12 -21.89 -2.61
N ASP A 290 -52.63 -22.99 -2.02
CA ASP A 290 -52.03 -24.31 -1.79
C ASP A 290 -51.52 -25.06 -3.05
N GLY A 291 -50.60 -26.01 -2.83
CA GLY A 291 -50.30 -27.08 -3.79
C GLY A 291 -49.12 -27.96 -3.39
N ALA A 292 -49.41 -29.17 -2.92
CA ALA A 292 -48.45 -30.15 -2.41
C ALA A 292 -47.66 -30.92 -3.50
N ALA A 293 -46.57 -31.56 -3.02
CA ALA A 293 -45.91 -32.78 -3.51
C ALA A 293 -44.77 -32.69 -4.56
N GLY A 294 -43.69 -33.44 -4.27
CA GLY A 294 -42.83 -34.07 -5.29
C GLY A 294 -41.37 -33.62 -5.31
N ALA A 295 -40.48 -34.39 -4.69
CA ALA A 295 -39.04 -34.23 -4.79
C ALA A 295 -38.51 -34.45 -6.22
N LYS A 296 -37.59 -33.58 -6.67
CA LYS A 296 -36.53 -33.88 -7.65
C LYS A 296 -35.23 -33.16 -7.26
N PRO A 297 -34.07 -33.84 -7.20
CA PRO A 297 -32.77 -33.18 -7.03
C PRO A 297 -32.25 -32.75 -8.41
N GLY A 298 -32.02 -31.45 -8.61
CA GLY A 298 -31.40 -30.94 -9.83
C GLY A 298 -32.06 -29.67 -10.38
N ALA A 299 -32.00 -28.58 -9.63
CA ALA A 299 -32.25 -27.24 -10.16
C ALA A 299 -31.06 -26.35 -9.80
N VAL A 300 -30.19 -26.12 -10.78
CA VAL A 300 -29.18 -25.06 -10.72
C VAL A 300 -29.94 -23.75 -10.73
N ALA A 301 -29.90 -23.01 -9.63
CA ALA A 301 -30.45 -21.65 -9.58
C ALA A 301 -29.87 -20.83 -10.74
N SER A 302 -30.72 -20.33 -11.63
CA SER A 302 -30.31 -19.51 -12.77
C SER A 302 -29.64 -18.23 -12.27
N LYS A 303 -28.31 -18.18 -12.35
CA LYS A 303 -27.54 -16.97 -12.07
C LYS A 303 -27.91 -15.93 -13.13
N GLY A 304 -28.25 -14.71 -12.71
CA GLY A 304 -28.80 -13.64 -13.55
C GLY A 304 -27.94 -13.22 -14.77
N PRO A 305 -28.31 -12.15 -15.48
CA PRO A 305 -27.68 -11.78 -16.76
C PRO A 305 -26.16 -11.51 -16.64
N PHE A 306 -25.40 -11.94 -17.65
CA PHE A 306 -23.92 -11.80 -17.72
C PHE A 306 -23.43 -10.35 -17.96
N ALA A 307 -24.32 -9.39 -18.20
CA ALA A 307 -23.97 -8.02 -18.60
C ALA A 307 -23.04 -7.30 -17.59
N GLY A 308 -23.13 -7.65 -16.30
CA GLY A 308 -22.31 -7.09 -15.22
C GLY A 308 -21.09 -7.92 -14.78
N SER A 309 -20.88 -9.13 -15.31
CA SER A 309 -19.77 -9.99 -14.88
C SER A 309 -18.42 -9.54 -15.44
N ALA A 310 -17.36 -9.74 -14.66
CA ALA A 310 -15.96 -9.50 -15.03
C ALA A 310 -15.14 -10.80 -14.92
N VAL A 311 -14.08 -10.91 -15.71
CA VAL A 311 -13.12 -12.02 -15.60
C VAL A 311 -11.94 -11.61 -14.72
N ARG A 312 -11.60 -12.50 -13.79
CA ARG A 312 -10.46 -12.43 -12.90
C ARG A 312 -9.43 -13.50 -13.27
N LEU A 313 -8.17 -13.09 -13.40
CA LEU A 313 -7.03 -14.01 -13.48
C LEU A 313 -6.84 -14.68 -12.11
N GLY A 314 -6.96 -16.01 -12.06
CA GLY A 314 -6.79 -16.86 -10.88
C GLY A 314 -5.32 -17.09 -10.51
N ALA A 315 -5.07 -18.05 -9.62
CA ALA A 315 -3.79 -18.26 -8.94
C ALA A 315 -2.56 -18.07 -9.85
N VAL A 316 -1.75 -17.06 -9.53
CA VAL A 316 -0.46 -16.79 -10.19
C VAL A 316 0.56 -17.76 -9.60
N SER A 317 0.94 -18.78 -10.36
CA SER A 317 1.92 -19.77 -9.91
C SER A 317 3.35 -19.23 -10.03
N VAL A 318 4.06 -19.17 -8.89
CA VAL A 318 5.45 -18.66 -8.81
C VAL A 318 6.49 -19.76 -9.10
N SER A 319 6.04 -21.01 -9.29
CA SER A 319 6.88 -22.22 -9.47
C SER A 319 7.82 -22.24 -10.70
N GLY A 320 8.01 -21.12 -11.39
CA GLY A 320 8.94 -21.04 -12.50
C GLY A 320 9.50 -19.66 -12.76
N ILE A 321 9.86 -18.85 -11.74
CA ILE A 321 10.73 -17.67 -11.92
C ILE A 321 12.08 -18.12 -12.51
N GLY A 322 12.09 -18.41 -13.81
CA GLY A 322 13.25 -18.15 -14.63
C GLY A 322 13.41 -16.64 -14.65
N ARG A 323 14.41 -16.13 -13.92
CA ARG A 323 15.01 -14.84 -14.25
C ARG A 323 15.49 -15.01 -15.69
N ASN A 324 14.82 -14.39 -16.66
CA ASN A 324 15.44 -14.19 -17.97
C ASN A 324 16.64 -13.28 -17.75
N GLN A 325 17.81 -13.87 -17.51
CA GLN A 325 19.12 -13.19 -17.58
C GLN A 325 19.54 -13.05 -19.05
N ALA A 326 18.66 -12.49 -19.88
CA ALA A 326 19.00 -12.15 -21.25
C ALA A 326 18.15 -10.96 -21.69
N GLY A 327 18.77 -9.79 -21.62
CA GLY A 327 18.29 -8.57 -22.27
C GLY A 327 17.32 -7.73 -21.46
N MET A 328 17.81 -7.01 -20.45
CA MET A 328 17.32 -5.67 -20.11
C MET A 328 18.25 -4.99 -19.10
N THR A 329 19.07 -4.09 -19.62
CA THR A 329 19.66 -2.98 -18.87
C THR A 329 18.57 -1.98 -18.54
N GLY A 330 18.37 -1.66 -17.26
CA GLY A 330 17.55 -0.53 -16.82
C GLY A 330 16.49 -0.85 -15.76
N SER A 331 16.58 -0.12 -14.64
CA SER A 331 15.60 0.03 -13.53
C SER A 331 15.20 -1.22 -12.74
N THR A 332 15.99 -1.53 -11.71
CA THR A 332 15.55 -2.26 -10.52
C THR A 332 14.48 -1.45 -9.80
N LEU A 333 13.26 -1.99 -9.69
CA LEU A 333 12.27 -1.55 -8.71
C LEU A 333 12.74 -2.01 -7.32
N GLU A 334 13.59 -1.22 -6.69
CA GLU A 334 13.87 -1.33 -5.26
C GLU A 334 12.70 -0.71 -4.49
N GLY A 335 11.69 -1.53 -4.21
CA GLY A 335 10.77 -1.28 -3.10
C GLY A 335 11.44 -1.65 -1.76
N PRO A 336 10.97 -1.09 -0.62
CA PRO A 336 11.53 -1.44 0.68
C PRO A 336 11.36 -2.95 0.95
N PRO A 337 12.33 -3.59 1.63
CA PRO A 337 12.17 -4.97 2.07
C PRO A 337 11.04 -5.00 3.10
N LEU A 338 9.91 -5.61 2.75
CA LEU A 338 8.96 -6.06 3.77
C LEU A 338 9.71 -7.05 4.67
N SER A 339 9.91 -6.72 5.95
CA SER A 339 10.41 -7.68 6.94
C SER A 339 9.32 -8.73 7.16
N LEU A 340 9.40 -9.83 6.40
CA LEU A 340 8.42 -10.90 6.41
C LEU A 340 8.88 -12.05 7.29
N THR A 341 8.67 -11.87 8.58
CA THR A 341 8.61 -12.97 9.54
C THR A 341 7.32 -12.83 10.34
N SER A 342 6.55 -13.93 10.44
CA SER A 342 5.22 -14.12 11.08
C SER A 342 3.98 -13.37 10.55
N ASP A 343 4.08 -12.13 10.05
CA ASP A 343 2.88 -11.26 9.90
C ASP A 343 1.79 -11.69 8.87
N VAL A 344 2.10 -12.51 7.85
CA VAL A 344 1.07 -12.91 6.85
C VAL A 344 -0.03 -13.79 7.46
N PHE A 345 0.30 -14.51 8.53
CA PHE A 345 -0.61 -15.42 9.23
C PHE A 345 -1.27 -14.79 10.47
N ASP A 346 -0.73 -13.69 10.99
CA ASP A 346 -1.16 -13.10 12.27
C ASP A 346 -2.44 -12.26 12.18
N HIS A 347 -2.92 -11.98 10.96
CA HIS A 347 -4.13 -11.18 10.73
C HIS A 347 -5.42 -12.00 10.54
N LEU A 348 -5.32 -13.32 10.37
CA LEU A 348 -6.45 -14.22 10.08
C LEU A 348 -6.37 -15.47 10.95
N THR A 349 -7.35 -15.69 11.82
CA THR A 349 -7.43 -16.96 12.58
C THR A 349 -8.40 -17.92 11.90
N TRP A 350 -7.98 -19.19 11.78
CA TRP A 350 -8.80 -20.24 11.16
C TRP A 350 -10.19 -20.39 11.80
N GLY A 351 -10.31 -20.14 13.11
CA GLY A 351 -11.59 -20.21 13.84
C GLY A 351 -12.67 -19.24 13.32
N GLU A 352 -12.28 -18.20 12.60
CA GLU A 352 -13.20 -17.20 12.01
C GLU A 352 -13.72 -17.63 10.61
N VAL A 353 -13.10 -18.64 9.99
CA VAL A 353 -13.44 -19.16 8.67
C VAL A 353 -14.47 -20.27 8.77
N LYS A 354 -15.72 -19.98 8.39
CA LYS A 354 -16.82 -20.96 8.36
C LYS A 354 -16.91 -21.65 7.01
N ILE A 355 -16.28 -22.81 6.88
CA ILE A 355 -16.34 -23.63 5.66
C ILE A 355 -17.80 -24.02 5.36
N GLU A 356 -18.28 -23.77 4.13
CA GLU A 356 -19.64 -24.14 3.69
C GLU A 356 -19.62 -25.45 2.91
N ARG A 357 -18.90 -25.49 1.78
CA ARG A 357 -18.84 -26.66 0.89
C ARG A 357 -17.58 -26.67 0.06
N LYS A 358 -17.12 -27.86 -0.33
CA LYS A 358 -16.03 -28.01 -1.31
C LYS A 358 -16.51 -27.58 -2.70
N ILE A 359 -15.73 -26.75 -3.39
CA ILE A 359 -16.03 -26.21 -4.73
C ILE A 359 -14.99 -26.60 -5.78
N GLY A 360 -13.82 -27.10 -5.36
CA GLY A 360 -12.79 -27.56 -6.28
C GLY A 360 -11.80 -28.51 -5.61
N GLN A 361 -11.19 -29.37 -6.42
CA GLN A 361 -10.10 -30.25 -6.02
C GLN A 361 -9.00 -30.12 -7.07
N GLY A 362 -7.84 -29.65 -6.65
CA GLY A 362 -6.66 -29.50 -7.50
C GLY A 362 -5.53 -30.44 -7.09
N ALA A 363 -4.48 -30.47 -7.92
CA ALA A 363 -3.23 -31.15 -7.60
C ALA A 363 -2.58 -30.58 -6.32
N TYR A 364 -2.68 -29.26 -6.14
CA TYR A 364 -1.98 -28.50 -5.08
C TYR A 364 -2.83 -28.23 -3.83
N GLY A 365 -4.10 -28.63 -3.80
CA GLY A 365 -4.99 -28.24 -2.72
C GLY A 365 -6.47 -28.46 -3.01
N ASP A 366 -7.26 -28.43 -1.95
CA ASP A 366 -8.71 -28.42 -2.02
C ASP A 366 -9.23 -27.00 -1.88
N VAL A 367 -10.25 -26.65 -2.66
CA VAL A 367 -10.87 -25.32 -2.63
C VAL A 367 -12.27 -25.43 -2.08
N PHE A 368 -12.56 -24.62 -1.06
CA PHE A 368 -13.83 -24.56 -0.38
C PHE A 368 -14.47 -23.20 -0.57
N LYS A 369 -15.79 -23.18 -0.73
CA LYS A 369 -16.57 -22.00 -0.45
C LYS A 369 -16.71 -21.92 1.06
N ALA A 370 -16.44 -20.75 1.62
CA ALA A 370 -16.57 -20.48 3.04
C ALA A 370 -17.20 -19.11 3.27
N ARG A 371 -17.47 -18.82 4.54
CA ARG A 371 -17.76 -17.48 5.03
C ARG A 371 -16.68 -17.03 5.98
N TYR A 372 -16.11 -15.87 5.69
CA TYR A 372 -15.26 -15.15 6.62
C TYR A 372 -16.01 -13.88 7.03
N PHE A 373 -16.31 -13.74 8.34
CA PHE A 373 -17.21 -12.69 8.86
C PHE A 373 -18.55 -12.54 8.10
N GLY A 374 -19.09 -13.67 7.61
CA GLY A 374 -20.36 -13.71 6.87
C GLY A 374 -20.25 -13.45 5.37
N TYR A 375 -19.08 -13.05 4.87
CA TYR A 375 -18.83 -12.80 3.44
C TYR A 375 -18.39 -14.04 2.69
N PRO A 376 -18.90 -14.27 1.47
CA PRO A 376 -18.50 -15.43 0.67
C PRO A 376 -17.03 -15.30 0.26
N VAL A 377 -16.23 -16.29 0.61
CA VAL A 377 -14.82 -16.38 0.25
C VAL A 377 -14.52 -17.75 -0.37
N ALA A 378 -13.45 -17.81 -1.16
CA ALA A 378 -12.85 -19.06 -1.59
C ALA A 378 -11.62 -19.34 -0.72
N VAL A 379 -11.57 -20.54 -0.14
CA VAL A 379 -10.48 -20.99 0.74
C VAL A 379 -9.78 -22.15 0.08
N LYS A 380 -8.54 -21.95 -0.35
CA LYS A 380 -7.68 -23.01 -0.89
C LYS A 380 -6.79 -23.54 0.23
N VAL A 381 -7.04 -24.78 0.65
CA VAL A 381 -6.22 -25.49 1.64
C VAL A 381 -5.17 -26.30 0.88
N ILE A 382 -3.89 -26.02 1.14
CA ILE A 382 -2.77 -26.76 0.57
C ILE A 382 -2.65 -28.10 1.29
N LYS A 383 -2.65 -29.22 0.54
CA LYS A 383 -2.69 -30.58 1.11
C LYS A 383 -1.48 -30.92 1.97
N ASP A 384 -0.32 -30.40 1.60
CA ASP A 384 0.89 -30.63 2.35
C ASP A 384 0.91 -29.69 3.55
N PRO A 385 0.96 -30.22 4.79
CA PRO A 385 1.20 -29.39 5.97
C PRO A 385 2.50 -28.60 5.79
N LEU A 386 2.57 -27.44 6.43
CA LEU A 386 3.82 -26.74 6.63
C LEU A 386 4.76 -27.65 7.44
N SER A 387 5.63 -28.36 6.73
CA SER A 387 6.69 -29.14 7.33
C SER A 387 7.76 -28.20 7.90
N ALA A 388 8.63 -28.73 8.76
CA ALA A 388 9.86 -28.05 9.18
C ALA A 388 10.86 -27.82 8.01
N ASP A 389 10.50 -28.18 6.77
CA ASP A 389 11.26 -27.89 5.57
C ASP A 389 11.16 -26.40 5.24
N GLU A 390 12.17 -25.67 5.73
CA GLU A 390 12.28 -24.23 5.60
C GLU A 390 12.24 -23.75 4.14
N VAL A 391 12.75 -24.55 3.20
CA VAL A 391 12.77 -24.22 1.76
C VAL A 391 11.37 -24.27 1.17
N LYS A 392 10.56 -25.27 1.56
CA LYS A 392 9.17 -25.37 1.10
C LYS A 392 8.30 -24.27 1.69
N ARG A 393 8.52 -23.93 2.96
CA ARG A 393 7.87 -22.80 3.64
C ARG A 393 8.18 -21.48 2.96
N GLU A 394 9.46 -21.20 2.68
CA GLU A 394 9.86 -19.96 2.01
C GLU A 394 9.21 -19.81 0.64
N LYS A 395 9.14 -20.87 -0.16
CA LYS A 395 8.47 -20.82 -1.48
C LYS A 395 6.99 -20.45 -1.39
N ILE A 396 6.26 -21.02 -0.43
CA ILE A 396 4.84 -20.70 -0.22
C ILE A 396 4.69 -19.24 0.24
N LEU A 397 5.56 -18.80 1.15
CA LEU A 397 5.59 -17.41 1.60
C LEU A 397 5.93 -16.45 0.46
N GLU A 398 6.89 -16.77 -0.41
CA GLU A 398 7.20 -15.98 -1.61
C GLU A 398 6.02 -15.86 -2.57
N GLU A 399 5.26 -16.94 -2.76
CA GLU A 399 4.04 -16.90 -3.57
C GLU A 399 2.97 -15.99 -2.95
N LEU A 400 2.75 -16.10 -1.64
CA LEU A 400 1.84 -15.24 -0.90
C LEU A 400 2.29 -13.76 -0.90
N LYS A 401 3.60 -13.49 -0.77
CA LYS A 401 4.19 -12.15 -0.81
C LYS A 401 3.83 -11.43 -2.10
N ILE A 402 3.95 -12.12 -3.24
CA ILE A 402 3.57 -11.55 -4.53
C ILE A 402 2.06 -11.30 -4.55
N MET A 403 1.24 -12.28 -4.16
CA MET A 403 -0.22 -12.18 -4.17
C MET A 403 -0.78 -11.05 -3.29
N VAL A 404 -0.16 -10.75 -2.13
CA VAL A 404 -0.53 -9.61 -1.27
C VAL A 404 -0.40 -8.28 -2.01
N LEU A 405 0.57 -8.19 -2.92
CA LEU A 405 0.83 -6.99 -3.73
C LEU A 405 -0.06 -6.92 -4.98
N LEU A 406 -0.77 -8.00 -5.34
CA LEU A 406 -1.61 -8.02 -6.55
C LEU A 406 -3.00 -7.45 -6.29
N LYS A 407 -3.25 -6.24 -6.83
CA LYS A 407 -4.53 -5.53 -6.67
C LYS A 407 -4.99 -4.95 -8.00
N HIS A 408 -5.85 -5.67 -8.70
CA HIS A 408 -6.38 -5.27 -9.99
C HIS A 408 -7.80 -5.84 -10.22
N PRO A 409 -8.73 -5.11 -10.86
CA PRO A 409 -10.10 -5.58 -11.14
C PRO A 409 -10.21 -6.82 -12.03
N ASN A 410 -9.12 -7.24 -12.67
CA ASN A 410 -9.06 -8.47 -13.47
C ASN A 410 -8.04 -9.48 -12.93
N VAL A 411 -7.65 -9.38 -11.65
CA VAL A 411 -6.84 -10.37 -10.92
C VAL A 411 -7.58 -10.73 -9.63
N VAL A 412 -7.59 -12.01 -9.26
CA VAL A 412 -8.25 -12.45 -8.03
C VAL A 412 -7.55 -11.86 -6.81
N MET A 413 -8.32 -11.17 -5.97
CA MET A 413 -7.80 -10.53 -4.76
C MET A 413 -7.55 -11.55 -3.65
N LEU A 414 -6.32 -11.54 -3.12
CA LEU A 414 -5.99 -12.21 -1.87
C LEU A 414 -6.55 -11.41 -0.69
N MET A 415 -7.34 -12.07 0.17
CA MET A 415 -7.81 -11.51 1.43
C MET A 415 -6.83 -11.82 2.58
N GLY A 416 -6.16 -12.96 2.51
CA GLY A 416 -4.98 -13.28 3.31
C GLY A 416 -4.77 -14.79 3.43
N ALA A 417 -3.96 -15.23 4.40
CA ALA A 417 -3.69 -16.63 4.64
C ALA A 417 -3.67 -16.95 6.15
N CYS A 418 -4.02 -18.18 6.51
CA CYS A 418 -3.99 -18.66 7.89
C CYS A 418 -3.53 -20.12 7.94
N LEU A 419 -3.19 -20.59 9.14
CA LEU A 419 -2.90 -22.01 9.39
C LEU A 419 -4.16 -22.73 9.87
N THR A 420 -4.42 -23.88 9.26
CA THR A 420 -5.42 -24.83 9.75
C THR A 420 -4.93 -25.54 11.02
N PRO A 421 -5.81 -26.21 11.79
CA PRO A 421 -5.41 -27.01 12.96
C PRO A 421 -4.42 -28.13 12.60
N ASP A 422 -4.47 -28.63 11.36
CA ASP A 422 -3.57 -29.66 10.85
C ASP A 422 -2.25 -29.08 10.29
N ASN A 423 -1.94 -27.82 10.63
CA ASN A 423 -0.77 -27.09 10.18
C ASN A 423 -0.66 -26.95 8.66
N GLN A 424 -1.78 -27.03 7.93
CA GLN A 424 -1.84 -26.74 6.49
C GLN A 424 -2.08 -25.25 6.24
N VAL A 425 -1.54 -24.74 5.14
CA VAL A 425 -1.77 -23.35 4.70
C VAL A 425 -3.14 -23.23 4.05
N ALA A 426 -3.96 -22.32 4.56
CA ALA A 426 -5.21 -21.92 3.96
C ALA A 426 -5.09 -20.52 3.36
N ILE A 427 -5.24 -20.42 2.04
CA ILE A 427 -5.22 -19.16 1.28
C ILE A 427 -6.66 -18.72 1.04
N ILE A 428 -6.99 -17.49 1.44
CA ILE A 428 -8.35 -16.96 1.41
C ILE A 428 -8.41 -15.85 0.36
N THR A 429 -9.28 -16.00 -0.63
CA THR A 429 -9.48 -15.03 -1.72
C THR A 429 -10.93 -14.63 -1.86
N GLU A 430 -11.19 -13.57 -2.64
CA GLU A 430 -12.55 -13.25 -3.06
C GLU A 430 -13.26 -14.44 -3.74
N MET A 431 -14.58 -14.55 -3.54
CA MET A 431 -15.40 -15.59 -4.16
C MET A 431 -15.90 -15.14 -5.54
N CYS A 432 -15.43 -15.81 -6.60
CA CYS A 432 -15.99 -15.67 -7.95
C CYS A 432 -17.18 -16.63 -8.11
N GLU A 433 -18.40 -16.10 -8.01
CA GLU A 433 -19.61 -16.95 -7.87
C GLU A 433 -19.88 -17.82 -9.08
N ARG A 434 -19.49 -17.39 -10.30
CA ARG A 434 -19.75 -18.13 -11.54
C ARG A 434 -18.70 -19.19 -11.85
N GLY A 435 -17.66 -19.33 -11.02
CA GLY A 435 -16.64 -20.37 -11.20
C GLY A 435 -15.68 -20.04 -12.34
N ASN A 436 -15.09 -21.06 -12.96
CA ASN A 436 -14.07 -20.87 -13.99
C ASN A 436 -14.69 -20.67 -15.40
N LEU A 437 -13.91 -20.06 -16.29
CA LEU A 437 -14.32 -19.73 -17.65
C LEU A 437 -14.42 -20.98 -18.53
N LYS A 438 -13.66 -22.04 -18.26
CA LYS A 438 -13.74 -23.31 -19.01
C LYS A 438 -15.15 -23.90 -18.98
N ASP A 439 -15.82 -23.80 -17.83
CA ASP A 439 -17.16 -24.32 -17.64
C ASP A 439 -18.22 -23.33 -18.13
N THR A 440 -18.05 -22.04 -17.85
CA THR A 440 -19.04 -21.00 -18.17
C THR A 440 -19.05 -20.52 -19.63
N ILE A 441 -17.93 -20.64 -20.37
CA ILE A 441 -17.86 -20.15 -21.76
C ILE A 441 -18.85 -20.84 -22.70
N LYS A 442 -19.28 -22.07 -22.35
CA LYS A 442 -20.27 -22.86 -23.11
C LYS A 442 -21.63 -22.18 -23.17
N ASP A 443 -22.00 -21.48 -22.10
CA ASP A 443 -23.29 -20.79 -21.97
C ASP A 443 -23.26 -19.37 -22.58
N ILE A 444 -22.06 -18.83 -22.79
CA ILE A 444 -21.84 -17.49 -23.33
C ILE A 444 -21.73 -17.55 -24.85
N LYS A 445 -22.86 -17.42 -25.56
CA LYS A 445 -22.90 -17.41 -27.04
C LYS A 445 -22.68 -16.04 -27.66
N SER A 446 -22.98 -14.97 -26.92
CA SER A 446 -22.91 -13.58 -27.42
C SER A 446 -21.47 -13.12 -27.65
N LEU A 447 -21.16 -12.72 -28.89
CA LEU A 447 -19.84 -12.20 -29.28
C LEU A 447 -19.43 -10.93 -28.50
N PRO A 448 -20.30 -9.93 -28.30
CA PRO A 448 -19.99 -8.78 -27.45
C PRO A 448 -19.53 -9.15 -26.03
N ILE A 449 -20.17 -10.16 -25.42
CA ILE A 449 -19.77 -10.62 -24.07
C ILE A 449 -18.41 -11.29 -24.15
N ARG A 450 -18.15 -12.15 -25.13
CA ARG A 450 -16.84 -12.80 -25.31
C ARG A 450 -15.71 -11.79 -25.52
N LEU A 451 -15.95 -10.73 -26.29
CA LEU A 451 -14.98 -9.66 -26.50
C LEU A 451 -14.70 -8.87 -25.22
N LYS A 452 -15.72 -8.62 -24.38
CA LYS A 452 -15.53 -8.03 -23.05
C LYS A 452 -14.64 -8.91 -22.17
N LEU A 453 -14.92 -10.23 -22.11
CA LEU A 453 -14.11 -11.17 -21.33
C LEU A 453 -12.65 -11.21 -21.81
N ALA A 454 -12.43 -11.20 -23.13
CA ALA A 454 -11.09 -11.13 -23.71
C ALA A 454 -10.36 -9.83 -23.35
N LYS A 455 -11.06 -8.69 -23.35
CA LYS A 455 -10.53 -7.39 -22.93
C LYS A 455 -10.16 -7.42 -21.44
N ASP A 456 -11.02 -7.94 -20.58
CA ASP A 456 -10.77 -8.08 -19.13
C ASP A 456 -9.49 -8.90 -18.87
N ILE A 457 -9.34 -10.04 -19.56
CA ILE A 457 -8.14 -10.88 -19.48
C ILE A 457 -6.90 -10.09 -19.93
N ALA A 458 -6.98 -9.38 -21.06
CA ALA A 458 -5.88 -8.59 -21.58
C ALA A 458 -5.48 -7.44 -20.62
N CYS A 459 -6.46 -6.77 -20.00
CA CYS A 459 -6.22 -5.75 -18.99
C CYS A 459 -5.51 -6.32 -17.76
N GLY A 460 -5.96 -7.47 -17.26
CA GLY A 460 -5.30 -8.17 -16.15
C GLY A 460 -3.85 -8.58 -16.48
N LEU A 461 -3.62 -9.11 -17.68
CA LEU A 461 -2.28 -9.52 -18.12
C LEU A 461 -1.36 -8.32 -18.31
N ASN A 462 -1.87 -7.24 -18.92
CA ASN A 462 -1.12 -6.00 -19.08
C ASN A 462 -0.69 -5.46 -17.72
N TRP A 463 -1.60 -5.43 -16.74
CA TRP A 463 -1.29 -5.00 -15.38
C TRP A 463 -0.23 -5.88 -14.71
N LEU A 464 -0.34 -7.21 -14.81
CA LEU A 464 0.68 -8.12 -14.30
C LEU A 464 2.04 -7.86 -14.94
N HIS A 465 2.09 -7.71 -16.26
CA HIS A 465 3.32 -7.46 -16.99
C HIS A 465 3.95 -6.09 -16.64
N SER A 466 3.14 -5.04 -16.43
CA SER A 466 3.60 -3.74 -15.95
C SER A 466 4.21 -3.79 -14.54
N ASN A 467 3.85 -4.81 -13.75
CA ASN A 467 4.45 -5.09 -12.45
C ASN A 467 5.56 -6.17 -12.53
N HIS A 468 6.04 -6.48 -13.74
CA HIS A 468 7.06 -7.50 -14.02
C HIS A 468 6.69 -8.93 -13.58
N ILE A 469 5.39 -9.24 -13.56
CA ILE A 469 4.87 -10.55 -13.17
C ILE A 469 4.31 -11.26 -14.40
N ILE A 470 4.75 -12.51 -14.59
CA ILE A 470 4.27 -13.38 -15.67
C ILE A 470 3.36 -14.44 -15.05
N HIS A 471 2.12 -14.56 -15.53
CA HIS A 471 1.14 -15.52 -14.99
C HIS A 471 1.56 -17.00 -15.15
N ARG A 472 2.21 -17.35 -16.26
CA ARG A 472 2.76 -18.68 -16.64
C ARG A 472 1.81 -19.89 -16.73
N ASP A 473 0.65 -19.85 -16.10
CA ASP A 473 -0.38 -20.90 -16.20
C ASP A 473 -1.72 -20.32 -16.70
N LEU A 474 -1.68 -19.53 -17.78
CA LEU A 474 -2.87 -18.92 -18.36
C LEU A 474 -3.68 -19.98 -19.12
N LYS A 475 -4.78 -20.42 -18.53
CA LYS A 475 -5.73 -21.37 -19.13
C LYS A 475 -7.15 -21.06 -18.66
N LEU A 476 -8.16 -21.50 -19.42
CA LEU A 476 -9.58 -21.23 -19.10
C LEU A 476 -10.00 -21.71 -17.70
N ALA A 477 -9.34 -22.74 -17.15
CA ALA A 477 -9.61 -23.24 -15.80
C ALA A 477 -9.13 -22.29 -14.68
N ASN A 478 -8.16 -21.41 -14.99
CA ASN A 478 -7.61 -20.42 -14.07
C ASN A 478 -8.20 -19.02 -14.30
N LEU A 479 -9.17 -18.86 -15.19
CA LEU A 479 -9.91 -17.62 -15.39
C LEU A 479 -11.22 -17.73 -14.64
N LEU A 480 -11.42 -16.94 -13.60
CA LEU A 480 -12.64 -16.98 -12.79
C LEU A 480 -13.60 -15.87 -13.21
N VAL A 481 -14.90 -16.14 -13.13
CA VAL A 481 -15.96 -15.21 -13.50
C VAL A 481 -16.72 -14.81 -12.25
N SER A 482 -16.84 -13.50 -12.03
CA SER A 482 -17.59 -12.94 -10.90
C SER A 482 -19.09 -12.94 -11.12
#